data_AF-T1AR54-F1
#
_entry.id   AF-T1AR54-F1
#
_cell.length_a   1.000
_cell.length_b   1.000
_cell.length_c   1.000
_cell.angle_alpha   90.00
_cell.angle_beta   90.00
_cell.angle_gamma   90.00
#
_symmetry.space_group_name_H-M   'P 1'
#
loop_
_entity.id
_entity.type
_entity.pdbx_description
1 polymer ?
#
loop_
_entity_poly.entity_id
_entity_poly.type
_entity_poly.pdbx_seq_one_letter_code
_entity_poly.pdbx_strand_id
1 'polypeptide(L)' 'MAAEIKVGDKAPDFTLEDQDKNPVTLSSFQGKKNVVLAFYPLDWSPICTNENTCFSNDLPRFDDVNAVVFGISTD' A
#
# COMPACT_ATOMS: atom_id res chain seq x y z
N MET A 1 22.25 -0.89 6.70
CA MET A 1 21.58 -0.61 5.42
C MET A 1 20.60 -1.74 5.18
N ALA A 2 19.34 -1.44 4.91
CA ALA A 2 18.36 -2.47 4.54
C ALA A 2 18.74 -3.03 3.16
N ALA A 3 18.49 -4.32 2.93
CA ALA A 3 18.72 -4.94 1.63
C ALA A 3 17.74 -4.36 0.60
N GLU A 4 18.22 -4.14 -0.63
CA GLU A 4 17.37 -3.77 -1.76
C GLU A 4 16.39 -4.91 -2.07
N ILE A 5 15.11 -4.60 -2.22
CA ILE A 5 14.05 -5.58 -2.54
C ILE A 5 14.07 -5.87 -4.04
N LYS A 6 14.20 -7.14 -4.42
CA LYS A 6 14.17 -7.58 -5.82
C LYS A 6 12.88 -8.31 -6.15
N VAL A 7 12.55 -8.36 -7.45
CA VAL A 7 11.41 -9.12 -7.94
C VAL A 7 11.59 -10.61 -7.59
N GLY A 8 10.57 -11.20 -6.97
CA GLY A 8 10.58 -12.58 -6.49
C GLY A 8 11.03 -12.75 -5.04
N ASP A 9 11.59 -11.71 -4.42
CA ASP A 9 11.89 -11.75 -2.99
C ASP A 9 10.60 -11.79 -2.17
N LYS A 10 10.67 -12.44 -1.01
CA LYS A 10 9.60 -12.36 -0.03
C LYS A 10 9.56 -10.93 0.51
N ALA A 11 8.40 -10.27 0.38
CA ALA A 11 8.18 -8.94 0.95
C ALA A 11 8.50 -8.94 2.46
N PRO A 12 9.28 -7.96 2.97
CA PRO A 12 9.55 -7.83 4.39
C PRO A 12 8.25 -7.67 5.17
N ASP A 13 8.12 -8.39 6.28
CA ASP A 13 6.95 -8.23 7.14
C ASP A 13 7.09 -6.96 7.98
N PHE A 14 5.99 -6.25 8.14
CA PHE A 14 5.91 -5.04 8.96
C PHE A 14 4.50 -4.89 9.54
N THR A 15 4.44 -4.18 10.65
CA THR A 15 3.20 -3.72 11.26
C THR A 15 3.23 -2.22 11.36
N LEU A 16 2.25 -1.54 10.78
CA LEU A 16 2.05 -0.10 10.85
C LEU A 16 0.65 0.21 11.35
N GLU A 17 0.44 1.39 11.91
CA GLU A 17 -0.89 1.90 12.24
C GLU A 17 -1.52 2.50 10.99
N ASP A 18 -2.80 2.23 10.76
CA ASP A 18 -3.59 2.93 9.73
C ASP A 18 -4.07 4.31 10.22
N GLN A 19 -4.82 5.02 9.38
CA GLN A 19 -5.37 6.34 9.71
C GLN A 19 -6.31 6.34 10.92
N ASP A 20 -6.87 5.18 11.29
CA ASP A 20 -7.77 4.97 12.41
C ASP A 20 -7.04 4.38 13.64
N LYS A 21 -5.70 4.30 13.60
CA LYS A 21 -4.82 3.70 14.62
C LYS A 21 -5.01 2.19 14.81
N ASN A 22 -5.54 1.50 13.82
CA ASN A 22 -5.59 0.05 13.84
C ASN A 22 -4.25 -0.53 13.37
N PRO A 23 -3.71 -1.55 14.06
CA PRO A 23 -2.50 -2.20 13.61
C PRO A 23 -2.77 -3.04 12.36
N VAL A 24 -2.08 -2.72 11.26
CA VAL A 24 -2.11 -3.46 10.01
C VAL A 24 -0.79 -4.19 9.83
N THR A 25 -0.84 -5.52 9.75
CA THR A 25 0.35 -6.38 9.55
C THR A 25 0.34 -6.97 8.15
N LEU A 26 1.43 -6.82 7.39
CA LEU A 26 1.51 -7.27 6.00
C LEU A 26 1.27 -8.78 5.86
N SER A 27 1.88 -9.59 6.73
CA SER A 27 1.72 -11.06 6.71
C SER A 27 0.28 -11.54 6.93
N SER A 28 -0.62 -10.71 7.49
CA SER A 28 -2.02 -11.07 7.70
C SER A 28 -2.81 -11.26 6.39
N PHE A 29 -2.32 -10.67 5.29
CA PHE A 29 -2.90 -10.75 3.94
C PHE A 29 -2.32 -11.90 3.11
N GLN A 30 -1.18 -12.47 3.53
CA GLN A 30 -0.50 -13.52 2.78
C GLN A 30 -1.42 -14.73 2.58
N GLY A 31 -1.60 -15.15 1.32
CA GLY A 31 -2.46 -16.27 0.93
C GLY A 31 -3.97 -15.97 0.95
N LYS A 32 -4.38 -14.74 1.29
CA LYS A 32 -5.80 -14.32 1.27
C LYS A 32 -6.08 -13.30 0.16
N LYS A 33 -5.20 -12.29 0.04
CA LYS A 33 -5.32 -11.20 -0.94
C LYS A 33 -3.95 -10.82 -1.47
N ASN A 34 -3.93 -10.29 -2.69
CA ASN A 34 -2.76 -9.59 -3.22
C ASN A 34 -2.63 -8.23 -2.52
N VAL A 35 -1.41 -7.73 -2.33
CA VAL A 35 -1.17 -6.44 -1.67
C VAL A 35 -0.34 -5.56 -2.60
N VAL A 36 -0.80 -4.33 -2.79
CA VAL A 36 -0.07 -3.27 -3.50
C VAL A 36 0.31 -2.20 -2.47
N LEU A 37 1.60 -1.91 -2.36
CA LEU A 37 2.12 -0.86 -1.47
C LEU A 37 2.58 0.31 -2.34
N ALA A 38 1.92 1.46 -2.19
CA ALA A 38 2.28 2.70 -2.85
C ALA A 38 2.96 3.63 -1.84
N PHE A 39 4.27 3.77 -1.93
CA PHE A 39 5.04 4.68 -1.08
C PHE A 39 5.06 6.08 -1.69
N TYR A 40 4.69 7.09 -0.92
CA TYR A 40 4.75 8.49 -1.34
C TYR A 40 5.29 9.36 -0.20
N PRO A 41 6.03 10.44 -0.51
CA PRO A 41 6.76 11.20 0.52
C PRO A 41 5.89 12.14 1.35
N LEU A 42 4.78 12.64 0.80
CA LEU A 42 3.86 13.58 1.47
C LEU A 42 2.43 13.38 0.95
N ASP A 43 1.48 13.26 1.86
CA ASP A 43 0.06 13.02 1.55
C ASP A 43 -0.63 14.26 0.92
N TRP A 44 -0.15 15.47 1.22
CA TRP A 44 -0.84 16.73 0.90
C TRP A 44 -0.05 17.62 -0.09
N SER A 45 0.27 17.11 -1.27
CA SER A 45 0.79 17.93 -2.38
C SER A 45 -0.29 18.18 -3.45
N PRO A 46 -0.33 19.35 -4.12
CA PRO A 46 -1.35 19.67 -5.14
C PRO A 46 -1.29 18.78 -6.41
N ILE A 47 -0.26 17.93 -6.51
CA ILE A 47 -0.13 16.88 -7.53
C ILE A 47 -1.00 15.66 -7.16
N CYS A 48 -1.22 15.44 -5.85
CA CYS A 48 -1.95 14.29 -5.31
C CYS A 48 -3.47 14.33 -5.54
N THR A 49 -4.11 15.48 -5.79
CA THR A 49 -5.58 15.51 -5.98
C THR A 49 -6.04 14.74 -7.25
N ASN A 50 -5.24 14.74 -8.31
CA ASN A 50 -5.54 13.96 -9.52
C ASN A 50 -5.06 12.50 -9.42
N GLU A 51 -3.89 12.24 -8.83
CA GLU A 51 -3.37 10.86 -8.67
C GLU A 51 -4.20 10.05 -7.67
N ASN A 52 -4.65 10.65 -6.56
CA ASN A 52 -5.50 9.97 -5.58
C ASN A 52 -6.90 9.70 -6.15
N THR A 53 -7.38 10.53 -7.09
CA THR A 53 -8.61 10.27 -7.85
C THR A 53 -8.41 9.11 -8.83
N CYS A 54 -7.25 8.98 -9.49
CA CYS A 54 -6.94 7.82 -10.34
C CYS A 54 -6.82 6.52 -9.53
N PHE A 55 -6.12 6.51 -8.39
CA PHE A 55 -6.07 5.33 -7.52
C PHE A 55 -7.45 4.97 -6.99
N SER A 56 -8.24 5.96 -6.54
CA SER A 56 -9.62 5.74 -6.08
C SER A 56 -10.54 5.21 -7.18
N ASN A 57 -10.39 5.68 -8.42
CA ASN A 57 -11.15 5.22 -9.58
C ASN A 57 -10.73 3.83 -10.05
N ASP A 58 -9.48 3.42 -9.82
CA ASP A 58 -8.95 2.10 -10.14
C ASP A 58 -9.08 1.10 -8.97
N LEU A 59 -9.45 1.53 -7.75
CA LEU A 59 -9.80 0.62 -6.63
C LEU A 59 -10.75 -0.51 -7.04
N PRO A 60 -11.83 -0.29 -7.83
CA PRO A 60 -12.70 -1.36 -8.30
C PRO A 60 -11.95 -2.43 -9.11
N ARG A 61 -10.94 -2.02 -9.87
CA ARG A 61 -10.13 -2.89 -10.71
C ARG A 61 -9.12 -3.70 -9.90
N PHE A 62 -8.70 -3.19 -8.74
CA PHE A 62 -7.91 -3.95 -7.77
C PHE A 62 -8.76 -4.97 -7.01
N ASP A 63 -10.01 -4.63 -6.69
CA ASP A 63 -10.97 -5.59 -6.12
C ASP A 63 -11.24 -6.77 -7.07
N ASP A 64 -11.38 -6.51 -8.38
CA ASP A 64 -11.55 -7.55 -9.41
C ASP A 64 -10.40 -8.57 -9.44
N VAL A 65 -9.19 -8.18 -9.04
CA VAL A 65 -8.01 -9.06 -8.96
C VAL A 65 -7.69 -9.51 -7.53
N ASN A 66 -8.65 -9.36 -6.62
CA ASN A 66 -8.52 -9.68 -5.20
C ASN A 66 -7.27 -9.05 -4.57
N ALA A 67 -7.01 -7.78 -4.89
CA ALA A 67 -5.91 -6.98 -4.38
C ALA A 67 -6.40 -5.88 -3.44
N VAL A 68 -5.62 -5.61 -2.39
CA VAL A 68 -5.76 -4.43 -1.53
C VAL A 68 -4.61 -3.48 -1.80
N VAL A 69 -4.91 -2.17 -1.84
CA VAL A 69 -3.92 -1.11 -2.05
C VAL A 69 -3.72 -0.35 -0.74
N PHE A 70 -2.47 -0.21 -0.30
CA PHE A 70 -2.09 0.62 0.83
C PHE A 70 -1.19 1.77 0.37
N GLY A 71 -1.59 2.98 0.71
CA GLY A 71 -0.72 4.15 0.67
C GLY A 71 0.15 4.20 1.92
N ILE A 72 1.46 4.36 1.77
CA ILE A 72 2.40 4.52 2.89
C ILE A 72 3.14 5.84 2.73
N SER A 73 2.88 6.75 3.66
CA SER A 73 3.55 8.04 3.80
C SER A 73 4.61 8.01 4.91
N THR A 74 5.54 8.96 4.87
CA THR A 74 6.43 9.27 6.01
C THR A 74 5.93 10.42 6.87
N ASP A 75 4.70 10.87 6.66
CA ASP A 75 4.02 11.88 7.48
C ASP A 75 3.73 11.38 8.91
#